data_AF-A0A5N7ATA5-F1
#
_entry.id   AF-A0A5N7ATA5-F1
#
_cell.length_a   1.000
_cell.length_b   1.000
_cell.length_c   1.000
_cell.angle_alpha   90.00
_cell.angle_beta   90.00
_cell.angle_gamma   90.00
#
_symmetry.space_group_name_H-M   'P 1'
#
loop_
_entity.id
_entity.type
_entity.pdbx_description
1 polymer ?
#
loop_
_entity_poly.entity_id
_entity_poly.type
_entity_poly.pdbx_seq_one_letter_code
_entity_poly.pdbx_strand_id
1 'polypeptide(L)'
;MPWLSSCSDLPRPTVSVDSVTKAEYELRSFFEDENTNYDLRLRISEAILDSKPVTSILRSAQKRKRLFIYDHEANVLRAYPAMPRPIHNTVTDLVSQFLMKAVRTNFITEDEQGCISSSTEGILLSRMQTHTSGKKHQGWIKYPEITILFRELDGRSLPRVVFEVGFSESYDDLQNDARQWLIRSRGLVRLVILVRIDEDVR
;
A
#
# COMPACT_ATOMS: atom_id res chain seq x y z
N MET A 1 -30.07 28.50 12.71
CA MET A 1 -29.26 28.88 11.54
C MET A 1 -28.73 27.60 10.92
N PRO A 2 -29.09 27.29 9.66
CA PRO A 2 -28.65 26.07 9.01
C PRO A 2 -27.26 26.31 8.42
N TRP A 3 -26.28 25.54 8.87
CA TRP A 3 -24.95 25.53 8.26
C TRP A 3 -25.05 24.76 6.95
N LEU A 4 -24.68 25.42 5.87
CA LEU A 4 -24.51 24.86 4.55
C LEU A 4 -23.54 23.67 4.63
N SER A 5 -24.03 22.50 4.23
CA SER A 5 -23.19 21.35 3.90
C SER A 5 -22.21 21.75 2.80
N SER A 6 -20.96 22.00 3.16
CA SER A 6 -19.88 22.16 2.19
C SER A 6 -19.58 20.79 1.61
N CYS A 7 -20.04 20.60 0.38
CA CYS A 7 -19.84 19.42 -0.44
C CYS A 7 -18.37 19.37 -0.90
N SER A 8 -17.57 18.49 -0.31
CA SER A 8 -16.28 18.06 -0.90
C SER A 8 -15.82 16.69 -0.38
N ASP A 9 -16.75 15.74 -0.26
CA ASP A 9 -16.47 14.32 0.04
C ASP A 9 -16.43 13.45 -1.22
N LEU A 10 -16.30 14.05 -2.41
CA LEU A 10 -16.19 13.26 -3.64
C LEU A 10 -14.72 12.89 -3.88
N PRO A 11 -14.32 11.61 -3.77
CA PRO A 11 -13.02 11.20 -4.24
C PRO A 11 -12.88 11.63 -5.70
N ARG A 12 -11.77 12.32 -6.02
CA ARG A 12 -11.54 12.76 -7.41
C ARG A 12 -11.68 11.55 -8.35
N PRO A 13 -12.37 11.72 -9.48
CA PRO A 13 -12.67 10.61 -10.37
C PRO A 13 -11.36 10.03 -10.92
N THR A 14 -11.30 8.70 -10.95
CA THR A 14 -10.21 7.98 -11.60
C THR A 14 -10.12 8.40 -13.06
N VAL A 15 -8.97 8.94 -13.46
CA VAL A 15 -8.72 9.40 -14.84
C VAL A 15 -8.45 8.17 -15.70
N SER A 16 -9.26 7.94 -16.73
CA SER A 16 -9.01 6.86 -17.69
C SER A 16 -7.90 7.26 -18.66
N VAL A 17 -6.89 6.40 -18.79
CA VAL A 17 -5.70 6.60 -19.62
C VAL A 17 -5.63 5.50 -20.68
N ASP A 18 -5.70 5.91 -21.94
CA ASP A 18 -5.75 5.04 -23.13
C ASP A 18 -4.47 5.11 -23.98
N SER A 19 -3.53 6.00 -23.64
CA SER A 19 -2.30 6.21 -24.38
C SER A 19 -1.12 6.55 -23.48
N VAL A 20 0.09 6.23 -23.95
CA VAL A 20 1.36 6.55 -23.26
C VAL A 20 1.52 8.06 -23.07
N THR A 21 1.20 8.85 -24.08
CA THR A 21 1.31 10.32 -24.02
C THR A 21 0.42 10.91 -22.93
N LYS A 22 -0.82 10.42 -22.80
CA LYS A 22 -1.72 10.87 -21.73
C LYS A 22 -1.21 10.44 -20.35
N ALA A 23 -0.71 9.20 -20.21
CA ALA A 23 -0.10 8.75 -18.96
C ALA A 23 1.08 9.64 -18.54
N GLU A 24 1.95 9.98 -19.48
CA GLU A 24 3.09 10.86 -19.23
C GLU A 24 2.66 12.25 -18.77
N TYR A 25 1.67 12.85 -19.44
CA TYR A 25 1.16 14.17 -19.11
C TYR A 25 0.62 14.23 -17.68
N GLU A 26 -0.27 13.30 -17.32
CA GLU A 26 -0.89 13.26 -15.98
C GLU A 26 0.17 13.05 -14.89
N LEU A 27 1.10 12.10 -15.09
CA LEU A 27 2.15 11.82 -14.11
C LEU A 27 3.14 12.97 -13.95
N ARG A 28 3.54 13.62 -15.05
CA ARG A 28 4.44 14.78 -14.99
C ARG A 28 3.76 15.95 -14.30
N SER A 29 2.55 16.29 -14.73
CA SER A 29 1.77 17.38 -14.13
C SER A 29 1.63 17.17 -12.62
N PHE A 30 1.36 15.94 -12.18
CA PHE A 30 1.24 15.62 -10.77
C PHE A 30 2.56 15.70 -10.01
N PHE A 31 3.65 15.10 -10.52
CA PHE A 31 4.93 15.06 -9.80
C PHE A 31 5.70 16.39 -9.84
N GLU A 32 5.38 17.29 -10.78
CA GLU A 32 5.95 18.63 -10.88
C GLU A 32 5.24 19.65 -9.97
N ASP A 33 3.96 19.44 -9.64
CA ASP A 33 3.21 20.32 -8.74
C ASP A 33 3.46 19.95 -7.26
N GLU A 34 4.40 20.67 -6.64
CA GLU A 34 4.76 20.52 -5.22
C GLU A 34 3.64 20.92 -4.25
N ASN A 35 2.64 21.67 -4.71
CA ASN A 35 1.49 22.10 -3.89
C ASN A 35 0.31 21.13 -3.97
N THR A 36 0.46 20.01 -4.69
CA THR A 36 -0.58 18.99 -4.78
C THR A 36 -0.88 18.41 -3.41
N ASN A 37 -2.14 18.54 -2.97
CA ASN A 37 -2.65 18.00 -1.71
C ASN A 37 -3.62 16.82 -1.90
N TYR A 38 -3.73 16.30 -3.12
CA TYR A 38 -4.64 15.21 -3.48
C TYR A 38 -3.87 14.02 -4.06
N ASP A 39 -4.48 12.85 -4.03
CA ASP A 39 -3.92 11.64 -4.64
C ASP A 39 -4.33 11.56 -6.13
N LEU A 40 -3.40 11.19 -7.00
CA LEU A 40 -3.69 10.92 -8.41
C LEU A 40 -4.14 9.47 -8.57
N ARG A 41 -5.27 9.25 -9.24
CA ARG A 41 -5.78 7.91 -9.60
C ARG A 41 -5.90 7.80 -11.12
N LEU A 42 -5.06 6.96 -11.73
CA LEU A 42 -5.09 6.68 -13.16
C LEU A 42 -5.57 5.26 -13.40
N ARG A 43 -6.67 5.08 -14.14
CA ARG A 43 -7.01 3.78 -14.72
C ARG A 43 -6.18 3.60 -15.97
N ILE A 44 -5.14 2.78 -15.88
CA ILE A 44 -4.07 2.64 -16.85
C ILE A 44 -3.77 1.16 -17.05
N SER A 45 -3.62 0.71 -18.30
CA SER A 45 -3.28 -0.68 -18.57
C SER A 45 -1.80 -0.96 -18.27
N GLU A 46 -1.49 -2.20 -17.93
CA GLU A 46 -0.13 -2.63 -17.65
C GLU A 46 0.82 -2.41 -18.83
N ALA A 47 0.34 -2.57 -20.06
CA ALA A 47 1.14 -2.30 -21.27
C ALA A 47 1.59 -0.83 -21.36
N ILE A 48 0.75 0.10 -20.92
CA ILE A 48 1.10 1.53 -20.88
C ILE A 48 2.00 1.81 -19.66
N LEU A 49 1.71 1.20 -18.51
CA LEU A 49 2.50 1.33 -17.29
C LEU A 49 3.96 0.88 -17.50
N ASP A 50 4.15 -0.24 -18.20
CA ASP A 50 5.45 -0.84 -18.52
C ASP A 50 6.20 -0.14 -19.66
N SER A 51 5.58 0.87 -20.30
CA SER A 51 6.23 1.63 -21.35
C SER A 51 7.46 2.38 -20.81
N LYS A 52 8.50 2.53 -21.65
CA LYS A 52 9.74 3.22 -21.26
C LYS A 52 9.52 4.64 -20.72
N PRO A 53 8.64 5.48 -21.31
CA PRO A 53 8.45 6.82 -20.80
C PRO A 53 7.80 6.86 -19.42
N VAL A 54 6.75 6.05 -19.20
CA VAL A 54 6.04 5.98 -17.92
C VAL A 54 6.94 5.42 -16.82
N THR A 55 7.62 4.29 -17.10
CA THR A 55 8.58 3.70 -16.14
C THR A 55 9.73 4.65 -15.80
N SER A 56 10.20 5.48 -16.73
CA SER A 56 11.23 6.50 -16.46
C SER A 56 10.73 7.57 -15.47
N ILE A 57 9.49 8.03 -15.62
CA ILE A 57 8.87 8.99 -14.70
C ILE A 57 8.72 8.37 -13.32
N LEU A 58 8.16 7.15 -13.22
CA LEU A 58 7.96 6.45 -11.95
C LEU A 58 9.29 6.17 -11.23
N ARG A 59 10.34 5.76 -11.94
CA ARG A 59 11.68 5.60 -11.36
C ARG A 59 12.24 6.93 -10.84
N SER A 60 12.01 8.02 -11.55
CA SER A 60 12.44 9.35 -11.14
C SER A 60 11.68 9.82 -9.89
N ALA A 61 10.37 9.55 -9.84
CA ALA A 61 9.53 9.80 -8.68
C ALA A 61 10.00 8.99 -7.45
N GLN A 62 10.31 7.70 -7.64
CA GLN A 62 10.84 6.84 -6.58
C GLN A 62 12.19 7.35 -6.01
N LYS A 63 13.10 7.84 -6.87
CA LYS A 63 14.36 8.48 -6.42
C LYS A 63 14.12 9.74 -5.58
N ARG A 64 13.02 10.46 -5.85
CA ARG A 64 12.57 11.62 -5.07
C ARG A 64 11.72 11.23 -3.86
N LYS A 65 11.67 9.95 -3.50
CA LYS A 65 10.87 9.39 -2.40
C LYS A 65 9.36 9.67 -2.54
N ARG A 66 8.87 9.83 -3.77
CA ARG A 66 7.42 9.87 -4.05
C ARG A 66 6.86 8.46 -3.97
N LEU A 67 5.69 8.31 -3.37
CA LEU A 67 4.99 7.04 -3.22
C LEU A 67 3.98 6.86 -4.36
N PHE A 68 3.91 5.64 -4.89
CA PHE A 68 2.87 5.22 -5.81
C PHE A 68 2.65 3.71 -5.69
N ILE A 69 1.42 3.27 -5.90
CA ILE A 69 0.99 1.87 -5.81
C ILE A 69 0.15 1.55 -7.03
N TYR A 70 0.34 0.38 -7.62
CA TYR A 70 -0.48 -0.10 -8.73
C TYR A 70 -1.36 -1.26 -8.29
N ASP A 71 -2.67 -1.07 -8.39
CA ASP A 71 -3.67 -2.11 -8.25
C ASP A 71 -3.78 -2.87 -9.58
N HIS A 72 -3.17 -4.05 -9.62
CA HIS A 72 -3.20 -4.94 -10.77
C HIS A 72 -4.59 -5.52 -11.08
N GLU A 73 -5.51 -5.54 -10.12
CA GLU A 73 -6.89 -6.04 -10.32
C GLU A 73 -7.78 -4.97 -10.94
N ALA A 74 -7.71 -3.75 -10.39
CA ALA A 74 -8.48 -2.62 -10.89
C ALA A 74 -7.86 -1.95 -12.12
N ASN A 75 -6.60 -2.27 -12.45
CA ASN A 75 -5.74 -1.54 -13.39
C ASN A 75 -5.69 -0.04 -13.04
N VAL A 76 -5.41 0.24 -11.76
CA VAL A 76 -5.37 1.61 -11.23
C VAL A 76 -4.01 1.90 -10.62
N LEU A 77 -3.32 2.91 -11.15
CA LEU A 77 -2.16 3.51 -10.52
C LEU A 77 -2.62 4.62 -9.57
N ARG A 78 -2.19 4.52 -8.32
CA ARG A 78 -2.35 5.57 -7.30
C ARG A 78 -0.99 6.21 -7.10
N ALA A 79 -0.88 7.52 -7.26
CA ALA A 79 0.30 8.28 -6.91
C ALA A 79 -0.04 9.29 -5.83
N TYR A 80 0.83 9.41 -4.84
CA TYR A 80 0.62 10.21 -3.65
C TYR A 80 1.52 11.46 -3.69
N PRO A 81 1.08 12.57 -3.09
CA PRO A 81 1.89 13.77 -3.03
C PRO A 81 3.18 13.55 -2.22
N ALA A 82 4.09 14.50 -2.37
CA ALA A 82 5.44 14.55 -1.82
C ALA A 82 5.63 14.17 -0.35
N MET A 83 4.57 14.31 0.43
CA MET A 83 4.64 14.29 1.88
C MET A 83 4.71 12.84 2.36
N PRO A 84 5.80 12.43 3.04
CA PRO A 84 5.68 11.30 3.95
C PRO A 84 4.69 11.74 5.01
N ARG A 85 3.43 11.27 4.98
CA ARG A 85 2.48 11.69 6.01
C ARG A 85 3.06 11.16 7.33
N PRO A 86 3.44 12.01 8.30
CA PRO A 86 4.05 11.58 9.57
C PRO A 86 3.21 10.52 10.31
N ILE A 87 1.94 10.45 9.93
CA ILE A 87 0.93 9.54 10.45
C ILE A 87 1.08 8.09 9.98
N HIS A 88 1.61 7.82 8.78
CA HIS A 88 1.95 6.44 8.37
C HIS A 88 3.10 5.89 9.23
N ASN A 89 4.12 6.74 9.48
CA ASN A 89 5.21 6.40 10.40
C ASN A 89 4.71 6.17 11.83
N THR A 90 3.62 6.84 12.25
CA THR A 90 3.07 6.69 13.60
C THR A 90 2.61 5.27 13.87
N VAL A 91 2.04 4.56 12.88
CA VAL A 91 1.62 3.16 13.04
C VAL A 91 2.83 2.24 13.13
N THR A 92 3.84 2.46 12.30
CA THR A 92 5.12 1.73 12.35
C THR A 92 5.81 1.91 13.72
N ASP A 93 5.83 3.13 14.22
CA ASP A 93 6.36 3.47 15.54
C ASP A 93 5.54 2.84 16.66
N LEU A 94 4.20 2.85 16.54
CA LEU A 94 3.29 2.25 17.51
C LEU A 94 3.51 0.74 17.63
N VAL A 95 3.60 0.03 16.50
CA VAL A 95 3.87 -1.42 16.49
C VAL A 95 5.23 -1.72 17.11
N SER A 96 6.25 -0.92 16.77
CA SER A 96 7.60 -1.08 17.33
C SER A 96 7.61 -0.87 18.85
N GLN A 97 6.95 0.19 19.34
CA GLN A 97 6.81 0.47 20.77
C GLN A 97 6.00 -0.60 21.49
N PHE A 98 4.93 -1.11 20.87
CA PHE A 98 4.14 -2.21 21.40
C PHE A 98 5.00 -3.46 21.62
N LEU A 99 5.78 -3.89 20.61
CA LEU A 99 6.64 -5.06 20.72
C LEU A 99 7.70 -4.87 21.82
N MET A 100 8.33 -3.69 21.89
CA MET A 100 9.29 -3.38 22.95
C MET A 100 8.66 -3.43 24.35
N LYS A 101 7.46 -2.88 24.51
CA LYS A 101 6.75 -2.87 25.80
C LYS A 101 6.26 -4.27 26.18
N ALA A 102 5.80 -5.05 25.21
CA ALA A 102 5.36 -6.42 25.40
C ALA A 102 6.49 -7.30 25.96
N VAL A 103 7.71 -7.16 25.41
CA VAL A 103 8.92 -7.82 25.94
C VAL A 103 9.22 -7.34 27.36
N ARG A 104 9.29 -6.02 27.59
CA ARG A 104 9.62 -5.44 28.91
C ARG A 104 8.64 -5.81 30.03
N THR A 105 7.40 -6.15 29.68
CA THR A 105 6.34 -6.50 30.63
C THR A 105 6.12 -8.00 30.74
N ASN A 106 6.97 -8.82 30.11
CA ASN A 106 6.82 -10.28 30.01
C ASN A 106 5.46 -10.72 29.41
N PHE A 107 4.81 -9.86 28.62
CA PHE A 107 3.69 -10.27 27.79
C PHE A 107 4.15 -11.16 26.63
N ILE A 108 5.33 -10.85 26.07
CA ILE A 108 6.12 -11.74 25.22
C ILE A 108 7.29 -12.23 26.06
N THR A 109 7.46 -13.54 26.16
CA THR A 109 8.60 -14.17 26.87
C THR A 109 9.91 -14.03 26.08
N GLU A 110 11.05 -14.25 26.73
CA GLU A 110 12.36 -14.20 26.05
C GLU A 110 12.46 -15.24 24.90
N ASP A 111 11.90 -16.44 25.10
CA ASP A 111 11.86 -17.48 24.07
C ASP A 111 11.01 -17.06 22.86
N GLU A 112 9.86 -16.42 23.12
CA GLU A 112 8.97 -15.89 22.07
C GLU A 112 9.57 -14.67 21.37
N GLN A 113 10.36 -13.84 22.07
CA GLN A 113 11.01 -12.67 21.48
C GLN A 113 11.93 -13.07 20.32
N GLY A 114 12.65 -14.19 20.42
CA GLY A 114 13.49 -14.71 19.34
C GLY A 114 12.69 -15.14 18.09
N CYS A 115 11.39 -15.34 18.24
CA CYS A 115 10.47 -15.83 17.21
C CYS A 115 9.61 -14.72 16.59
N ILE A 116 9.62 -13.51 17.15
CA ILE A 116 8.76 -12.39 16.74
C ILE A 116 9.60 -11.21 16.27
N SER A 117 9.31 -10.69 15.08
CA SER A 117 10.00 -9.52 14.53
C SER A 117 9.06 -8.65 13.71
N SER A 118 9.44 -7.40 13.44
CA SER A 118 8.74 -6.52 12.51
C SER A 118 9.54 -6.34 11.21
N SER A 119 8.85 -6.11 10.09
CA SER A 119 9.46 -5.87 8.79
C SER A 119 8.59 -4.99 7.90
N THR A 120 9.22 -4.25 6.98
CA THR A 120 8.57 -3.49 5.91
C THR A 120 8.89 -4.08 4.53
N GLU A 121 9.43 -5.30 4.49
CA GLU A 121 9.80 -5.98 3.25
C GLU A 121 8.58 -6.28 2.37
N GLY A 122 8.77 -6.12 1.06
CA GLY A 122 7.77 -6.44 0.07
C GLY A 122 7.42 -7.92 0.03
N ILE A 123 6.13 -8.21 -0.12
CA ILE A 123 5.58 -9.56 -0.21
C ILE A 123 5.11 -9.79 -1.65
N LEU A 124 5.52 -10.91 -2.24
CA LEU A 124 5.07 -11.33 -3.56
C LEU A 124 3.61 -11.82 -3.50
N LEU A 125 2.72 -11.09 -4.15
CA LEU A 125 1.31 -11.44 -4.35
C LEU A 125 1.13 -12.13 -5.70
N SER A 126 0.37 -13.22 -5.74
CA SER A 126 0.07 -13.92 -7.00
C SER A 126 -1.08 -13.25 -7.75
N ARG A 127 -1.02 -13.24 -9.08
CA ARG A 127 -2.20 -12.93 -9.91
C ARG A 127 -3.28 -14.00 -9.78
N MET A 128 -4.51 -13.58 -10.07
CA MET A 128 -5.66 -14.47 -10.19
C MET A 128 -5.33 -15.63 -11.14
N GLN A 129 -5.57 -16.86 -10.69
CA GLN A 129 -5.47 -18.03 -11.56
C GLN A 129 -6.49 -17.87 -12.69
N THR A 130 -6.02 -17.57 -13.90
CA THR A 130 -6.69 -18.12 -15.07
C THR A 130 -6.31 -19.59 -15.13
N HIS A 131 -7.28 -20.50 -15.25
CA HIS A 131 -7.11 -21.96 -15.28
C HIS A 131 -6.29 -22.49 -16.50
N THR A 132 -5.32 -21.73 -16.99
CA THR A 132 -4.45 -22.09 -18.09
C THR A 132 -3.16 -22.69 -17.52
N SER A 133 -3.13 -24.01 -17.49
CA SER A 133 -1.95 -24.85 -17.26
C SER A 133 -0.71 -24.32 -18.00
N GLY A 134 0.40 -24.16 -17.27
CA GLY A 134 1.76 -24.17 -17.85
C GLY A 134 2.56 -22.86 -17.86
N LYS A 135 2.02 -21.69 -17.52
CA LYS A 135 2.80 -20.44 -17.46
C LYS A 135 3.25 -20.12 -16.02
N LYS A 136 4.51 -19.67 -15.87
CA LYS A 136 5.07 -19.17 -14.61
C LYS A 136 4.06 -18.27 -13.91
N HIS A 137 3.87 -18.47 -12.61
CA HIS A 137 3.02 -17.61 -11.80
C HIS A 137 3.40 -16.14 -11.99
N GLN A 138 2.56 -15.38 -12.69
CA GLN A 138 2.68 -13.93 -12.69
C GLN A 138 2.26 -13.44 -11.31
N GLY A 139 3.07 -12.57 -10.72
CA GLY A 139 2.82 -11.96 -9.42
C GLY A 139 3.43 -10.56 -9.38
N TRP A 140 3.09 -9.79 -8.36
CA TRP A 140 3.65 -8.47 -8.12
C TRP A 140 4.08 -8.34 -6.67
N ILE A 141 5.06 -7.48 -6.39
CA ILE A 141 5.50 -7.22 -5.02
C ILE A 141 4.65 -6.07 -4.49
N LYS A 142 3.99 -6.30 -3.35
CA LYS A 142 3.31 -5.25 -2.59
C LYS A 142 4.08 -5.00 -1.29
N TYR A 143 4.18 -3.75 -0.89
CA TYR A 143 4.92 -3.35 0.32
C TYR A 143 3.91 -2.98 1.41
N PRO A 144 3.96 -3.66 2.58
CA PRO A 144 3.14 -3.29 3.73
C PRO A 144 3.76 -2.09 4.46
N GLU A 145 2.95 -1.36 5.23
CA GLU A 145 3.46 -0.31 6.12
C GLU A 145 4.32 -0.91 7.22
N ILE A 146 3.80 -1.94 7.87
CA ILE A 146 4.57 -2.80 8.77
C ILE A 146 3.94 -4.19 8.83
N THR A 147 4.78 -5.20 8.98
CA THR A 147 4.38 -6.59 9.16
C THR A 147 4.97 -7.11 10.45
N ILE A 148 4.16 -7.81 11.26
CA ILE A 148 4.66 -8.67 12.34
C ILE A 148 4.87 -10.06 11.75
N LEU A 149 6.10 -10.53 11.86
CA LEU A 149 6.58 -11.82 11.41
C LEU A 149 6.71 -12.75 12.61
N PHE A 150 6.15 -13.94 12.47
CA PHE A 150 6.36 -15.04 13.39
C PHE A 150 7.25 -16.07 12.69
N ARG A 151 8.18 -16.66 13.43
CA ARG A 151 9.07 -17.73 12.95
C ARG A 151 9.08 -18.86 13.96
N GLU A 152 9.07 -20.09 13.48
CA GLU A 152 9.41 -21.22 14.35
C GLU A 152 10.93 -21.22 14.61
N LEU A 153 11.35 -21.87 15.70
CA LEU A 153 12.76 -22.03 16.08
C LEU A 153 13.59 -22.75 15.01
N ASP A 154 12.94 -23.56 14.16
CA ASP A 154 13.58 -24.24 13.01
C ASP A 154 13.66 -23.38 11.74
N GLY A 155 13.24 -22.12 11.81
CA GLY A 155 13.28 -21.15 10.71
C GLY A 155 12.07 -21.19 9.79
N ARG A 156 11.05 -22.02 10.02
CA ARG A 156 9.80 -21.97 9.25
C ARG A 156 9.07 -20.65 9.50
N SER A 157 8.75 -19.95 8.41
CA SER A 157 7.95 -18.72 8.48
C SER A 157 6.51 -19.08 8.82
N LEU A 158 6.04 -18.58 9.95
CA LEU A 158 4.65 -18.65 10.37
C LEU A 158 3.83 -17.54 9.68
N PRO A 159 2.49 -17.62 9.77
CA PRO A 159 1.59 -16.57 9.33
C PRO A 159 2.02 -15.17 9.75
N ARG A 160 1.87 -14.22 8.84
CA ARG A 160 2.19 -12.81 9.03
C ARG A 160 0.95 -12.00 9.36
N VAL A 161 1.14 -10.97 10.18
CA VAL A 161 0.14 -9.92 10.41
C VAL A 161 0.59 -8.68 9.66
N VAL A 162 -0.22 -8.21 8.71
CA VAL A 162 0.07 -6.99 7.95
C VAL A 162 -0.75 -5.85 8.50
N PHE A 163 -0.13 -4.68 8.65
CA PHE A 163 -0.82 -3.42 8.92
C PHE A 163 -0.89 -2.63 7.62
N GLU A 164 -2.10 -2.21 7.27
CA GLU A 164 -2.35 -1.26 6.18
C GLU A 164 -2.91 0.02 6.78
N VAL A 165 -2.34 1.16 6.40
CA VAL A 165 -2.75 2.46 6.91
C VAL A 165 -3.34 3.25 5.76
N GLY A 166 -4.61 3.62 5.89
CA GLY A 166 -5.26 4.51 4.93
C GLY A 166 -5.47 5.88 5.51
N PHE A 167 -4.92 6.88 4.81
CA PHE A 167 -5.16 8.29 5.10
C PHE A 167 -5.94 8.90 3.95
N SER A 168 -7.13 9.41 4.24
CA SER A 168 -8.10 9.89 3.22
C SER A 168 -8.49 8.86 2.16
N GLU A 169 -7.99 7.63 2.25
CA GLU A 169 -8.41 6.51 1.42
C GLU A 169 -9.81 6.06 1.83
N SER A 170 -10.61 5.70 0.83
CA SER A 170 -11.94 5.20 1.11
C SER A 170 -11.87 3.88 1.87
N TYR A 171 -12.89 3.59 2.67
CA TYR A 171 -12.96 2.32 3.37
C TYR A 171 -12.97 1.12 2.39
N ASP A 172 -13.58 1.29 1.22
CA ASP A 172 -13.59 0.27 0.16
C ASP A 172 -12.19 -0.01 -0.40
N ASP A 173 -11.36 1.03 -0.53
CA ASP A 173 -9.97 0.90 -0.94
C ASP A 173 -9.18 0.05 0.07
N LEU A 174 -9.32 0.35 1.36
CA LEU A 174 -8.65 -0.42 2.42
C LEU A 174 -9.14 -1.87 2.51
N GLN A 175 -10.44 -2.10 2.30
CA GLN A 175 -10.96 -3.47 2.21
C GLN A 175 -10.40 -4.23 1.02
N ASN A 176 -10.23 -3.56 -0.13
CA ASN A 176 -9.61 -4.16 -1.30
C ASN A 176 -8.15 -4.53 -1.03
N ASP A 177 -7.41 -3.65 -0.35
CA ASP A 177 -6.04 -3.94 0.07
C ASP A 177 -5.96 -5.14 1.01
N ALA A 178 -6.85 -5.23 2.00
CA ALA A 178 -6.95 -6.41 2.88
C ALA A 178 -7.29 -7.69 2.10
N ARG A 179 -8.21 -7.62 1.14
CA ARG A 179 -8.57 -8.77 0.30
C ARG A 179 -7.37 -9.25 -0.52
N GLN A 180 -6.61 -8.33 -1.11
CA GLN A 180 -5.40 -8.69 -1.84
C GLN A 180 -4.39 -9.40 -0.93
N TRP A 181 -4.14 -8.86 0.26
CA TRP A 181 -3.24 -9.48 1.24
C TRP A 181 -3.68 -10.90 1.59
N LEU A 182 -4.93 -11.10 2.00
CA LEU A 182 -5.41 -12.39 2.49
C LEU A 182 -5.50 -13.46 1.38
N ILE A 183 -5.90 -13.08 0.17
CA ILE A 183 -6.13 -14.04 -0.92
C ILE A 183 -4.86 -14.28 -1.73
N ARG A 184 -4.08 -13.22 -2.02
CA ARG A 184 -2.98 -13.29 -3.00
C ARG A 184 -1.63 -13.62 -2.40
N SER A 185 -1.48 -13.57 -1.07
CA SER A 185 -0.23 -13.93 -0.41
C SER A 185 -0.02 -15.46 -0.28
N ARG A 186 -0.92 -16.29 -0.81
CA ARG A 186 -0.88 -17.77 -0.70
C ARG A 186 -0.79 -18.27 0.74
N GLY A 187 -1.53 -17.63 1.64
CA GLY A 187 -1.57 -18.00 3.05
C GLY A 187 -0.39 -17.53 3.89
N LEU A 188 0.57 -16.78 3.31
CA LEU A 188 1.63 -16.10 4.06
C LEU A 188 1.07 -15.05 5.03
N VAL A 189 0.09 -14.25 4.59
CA VAL A 189 -0.66 -13.32 5.44
C VAL A 189 -1.95 -14.02 5.90
N ARG A 190 -2.21 -14.02 7.20
CA ARG A 190 -3.44 -14.59 7.77
C ARG A 190 -4.29 -13.57 8.52
N LEU A 191 -3.71 -12.41 8.82
CA LEU A 191 -4.41 -11.30 9.46
C LEU A 191 -3.95 -9.99 8.82
N VAL A 192 -4.91 -9.12 8.54
CA VAL A 192 -4.68 -7.74 8.13
C VAL A 192 -5.36 -6.84 9.14
N ILE A 193 -4.60 -5.88 9.67
CA ILE A 193 -5.09 -4.82 10.54
C ILE A 193 -5.17 -3.55 9.69
N LEU A 194 -6.39 -3.07 9.48
CA LEU A 194 -6.65 -1.82 8.77
C LEU A 194 -6.69 -0.67 9.77
N VAL A 195 -5.84 0.32 9.57
CA VAL A 195 -5.84 1.57 10.33
C VAL A 195 -6.34 2.67 9.41
N ARG A 196 -7.60 3.07 9.59
CA ARG A 196 -8.17 4.23 8.88
C ARG A 196 -7.93 5.48 9.72
N ILE A 197 -7.45 6.52 9.06
CA ILE A 197 -7.15 7.80 9.68
C ILE A 197 -7.92 8.89 8.94
N ASP A 198 -8.83 9.53 9.65
CA ASP A 198 -9.59 10.69 9.18
C ASP A 198 -9.02 11.93 9.87
N GLU A 199 -8.44 12.86 9.10
CA GLU A 199 -8.04 14.17 9.61
C GLU A 199 -9.19 15.17 9.46
N ASP A 200 -9.46 15.92 10.52
CA ASP A 200 -10.37 17.05 10.49
C ASP A 200 -9.62 18.21 9.80
N VAL A 201 -10.07 18.59 8.60
CA VAL A 201 -9.45 19.68 7.82
C VAL A 201 -9.79 20.99 8.51
N ARG A 202 -8.90 21.47 9.39
CA ARG A 202 -8.99 22.78 10.02
C ARG A 202 -8.30 23.86 9.20
#